data_AF-F0G9T7-F1
#
_entry.id   AF-F0G9T7-F1
#
_cell.length_a   1.000
_cell.length_b   1.000
_cell.length_c   1.000
_cell.angle_alpha   90.00
_cell.angle_beta   90.00
_cell.angle_gamma   90.00
#
_symmetry.space_group_name_H-M   'P 1'
#
loop_
_entity.id
_entity.type
_entity.pdbx_description
1 polymer ?
#
loop_
_entity_poly.entity_id
_entity_poly.type
_entity_poly.pdbx_seq_one_letter_code
_entity_poly.pdbx_strand_id
1 'polypeptide(L)'
;LAPADARRIEYAQIDALLDGYEALEPLSDDAYAALVALLPIVHTEFALSEVAYFGCIVDAPEIVDIAYDGYLLGHARWFGERDGRQLLDWLAQRRRAGRGGA
;
A
#
# COMPACT_ATOMS: atom_id res chain seq x y z
N LEU A 1 -15.31 -3.17 4.52
CA LEU A 1 -14.49 -3.42 3.30
C LEU A 1 -15.38 -4.04 2.23
N ALA A 2 -15.13 -3.73 0.95
CA ALA A 2 -15.84 -4.38 -0.15
C ALA A 2 -15.64 -5.92 -0.10
N PRO A 3 -16.63 -6.71 -0.57
CA PRO A 3 -16.48 -8.15 -0.78
C PRO A 3 -15.21 -8.48 -1.55
N ALA A 4 -14.53 -9.59 -1.23
CA ALA A 4 -13.23 -9.92 -1.80
C ALA A 4 -13.26 -10.03 -3.33
N ASP A 5 -14.34 -10.56 -3.89
CA ASP A 5 -14.63 -10.68 -5.32
C ASP A 5 -14.92 -9.34 -6.02
N ALA A 6 -15.24 -8.29 -5.26
CA ALA A 6 -15.46 -6.94 -5.76
C ALA A 6 -14.22 -6.03 -5.66
N ARG A 7 -13.15 -6.47 -4.98
CA ARG A 7 -11.90 -5.70 -4.86
C ARG A 7 -11.14 -5.76 -6.18
N ARG A 8 -10.70 -4.59 -6.65
CA ARG A 8 -9.93 -4.46 -7.89
C ARG A 8 -8.71 -3.61 -7.64
N ILE A 9 -7.59 -4.03 -8.21
CA ILE A 9 -6.37 -3.22 -8.25
C ILE A 9 -6.50 -2.27 -9.44
N GLU A 10 -6.48 -0.97 -9.16
CA GLU A 10 -6.61 0.08 -10.18
C GLU A 10 -5.23 0.42 -10.78
N TYR A 11 -4.65 -0.53 -11.53
CA TYR A 11 -3.29 -0.40 -12.08
C TYR A 11 -3.04 0.91 -12.84
N ALA A 12 -4.00 1.35 -13.65
CA ALA A 12 -3.88 2.60 -14.42
C ALA A 12 -3.80 3.84 -13.51
N GLN A 13 -4.46 3.84 -12.36
CA GLN A 13 -4.39 4.94 -11.41
C GLN A 13 -3.04 4.96 -10.67
N ILE A 14 -2.53 3.78 -10.30
CA ILE A 14 -1.21 3.63 -9.68
C ILE A 14 -0.12 4.10 -10.66
N ASP A 15 -0.22 3.70 -11.93
CA ASP A 15 0.72 4.09 -12.99
C ASP A 15 0.72 5.60 -13.19
N ALA A 16 -0.45 6.21 -13.37
CA ALA A 16 -0.59 7.65 -13.56
C ALA A 16 -0.09 8.47 -12.35
N LEU A 17 -0.28 7.97 -11.13
CA LEU A 17 0.23 8.60 -9.92
C LEU A 17 1.77 8.60 -9.92
N LEU A 18 2.38 7.45 -10.22
CA LEU A 18 3.84 7.33 -10.25
C LEU A 18 4.45 8.14 -11.40
N ASP A 19 3.84 8.14 -12.59
CA ASP A 19 4.26 8.99 -13.70
C ASP A 19 4.22 10.48 -13.31
N GLY A 20 3.13 10.92 -12.68
CA GLY A 20 2.97 12.29 -12.23
C GLY A 20 4.00 12.69 -11.17
N TYR A 21 4.31 11.79 -10.23
CA TYR A 21 5.33 12.00 -9.21
C TYR A 21 6.73 12.06 -9.83
N GLU A 22 7.10 11.07 -10.65
CA GLU A 22 8.43 10.95 -11.27
C GLU A 22 8.69 12.04 -12.33
N ALA A 23 7.64 12.68 -12.88
CA ALA A 23 7.77 13.84 -13.76
C ALA A 23 8.28 15.09 -13.03
N LEU A 24 8.09 15.18 -11.71
CA LEU A 24 8.60 16.26 -10.87
C LEU A 24 9.90 15.87 -10.17
N GLU A 25 9.95 14.66 -9.61
CA GLU A 25 11.10 14.13 -8.89
C GLU A 25 11.32 12.65 -9.28
N PRO A 26 12.24 12.37 -10.22
CA PRO A 26 12.53 11.00 -10.65
C PRO A 26 13.03 10.14 -9.48
N LEU A 27 12.37 9.00 -9.25
CA LEU A 27 12.81 8.07 -8.21
C LEU A 27 14.12 7.39 -8.62
N SER A 28 15.09 7.41 -7.71
CA SER A 28 16.27 6.55 -7.82
C SER A 28 15.86 5.07 -7.74
N ASP A 29 16.76 4.18 -8.16
CA ASP A 29 16.50 2.74 -8.07
C ASP A 29 16.30 2.28 -6.61
N ASP A 30 17.08 2.83 -5.68
CA ASP A 30 16.96 2.51 -4.26
C ASP A 30 15.64 3.03 -3.68
N ALA A 31 15.22 4.23 -4.07
CA ALA A 31 13.96 4.81 -3.61
C ALA A 31 12.76 4.00 -4.14
N TYR A 32 12.78 3.59 -5.41
CA TYR A 32 11.73 2.75 -5.97
C TYR A 32 11.72 1.35 -5.35
N ALA A 33 12.90 0.76 -5.10
CA ALA A 33 13.00 -0.52 -4.41
C ALA A 33 12.45 -0.43 -2.98
N ALA A 34 12.75 0.66 -2.27
CA ALA A 34 12.19 0.94 -0.95
C ALA A 34 10.67 1.11 -0.99
N LEU A 35 10.12 1.83 -1.98
CA LEU A 35 8.68 1.95 -2.17
C LEU A 35 8.01 0.57 -2.24
N VAL A 36 8.51 -0.32 -3.11
CA VAL A 36 7.95 -1.67 -3.28
C VAL A 36 8.09 -2.50 -1.99
N ALA A 37 9.24 -2.41 -1.32
CA ALA A 37 9.51 -3.16 -0.09
C ALA A 37 8.69 -2.68 1.11
N LEU A 38 8.41 -1.37 1.21
CA LEU A 38 7.69 -0.77 2.33
C LEU A 38 6.18 -0.79 2.15
N LEU A 39 5.67 -0.87 0.92
CA LEU A 39 4.24 -0.86 0.63
C LEU A 39 3.42 -1.87 1.47
N PRO A 40 3.89 -3.11 1.73
CA PRO A 40 3.19 -4.07 2.60
C PRO A 40 3.03 -3.65 4.06
N ILE A 41 3.88 -2.74 4.55
CA ILE A 41 3.91 -2.32 5.95
C ILE A 41 3.68 -0.81 6.14
N VAL A 42 3.43 -0.07 5.06
CA VAL A 42 3.33 1.41 5.08
C VAL A 42 2.23 1.92 6.02
N HIS A 43 1.20 1.11 6.27
CA HIS A 43 0.11 1.45 7.19
C HIS A 43 0.44 1.26 8.67
N THR A 44 1.61 0.72 9.03
CA THR A 44 1.92 0.33 10.42
C THR A 44 1.81 1.48 11.41
N GLU A 45 2.49 2.61 11.14
CA GLU A 45 2.49 3.76 12.04
C GLU A 45 1.09 4.36 12.16
N PHE A 46 0.44 4.59 11.01
CA PHE A 46 -0.92 5.11 10.95
C PHE A 46 -1.91 4.25 11.74
N ALA A 47 -1.94 2.94 11.49
CA ALA A 47 -2.88 2.04 12.14
C ALA A 47 -2.66 1.97 13.67
N LEU A 48 -1.41 1.97 14.13
CA LEU A 48 -1.11 2.00 15.57
C LEU A 48 -1.54 3.33 16.22
N SER A 49 -1.36 4.45 15.51
CA SER A 49 -1.84 5.75 15.98
C SER A 49 -3.37 5.78 16.10
N GLU A 50 -4.10 5.16 15.18
CA GLU A 50 -5.56 5.08 15.23
C GLU A 50 -6.05 4.15 16.35
N VAL A 51 -5.38 3.01 16.58
CA VAL A 51 -5.66 2.15 17.74
C VAL A 51 -5.55 2.93 19.05
N ALA A 52 -4.47 3.70 19.23
CA ALA A 52 -4.27 4.52 20.42
C ALA A 52 -5.31 5.65 20.49
N TYR A 53 -5.60 6.31 19.38
CA TYR A 53 -6.55 7.41 19.31
C TYR A 53 -7.97 6.96 19.67
N PHE A 54 -8.48 5.92 19.01
CA PHE A 54 -9.84 5.44 19.24
C PHE A 54 -9.98 4.69 20.56
N GLY A 55 -8.94 3.97 21.01
CA GLY A 55 -8.97 3.21 22.25
C GLY A 55 -8.77 4.06 23.51
N CYS A 56 -8.03 5.17 23.43
CA CYS A 56 -7.67 5.95 24.62
C CYS A 56 -8.26 7.37 24.66
N ILE A 57 -8.55 7.98 23.52
CA ILE A 57 -9.04 9.37 23.46
C ILE A 57 -10.54 9.41 23.17
N VAL A 58 -10.99 8.69 22.14
CA VAL A 58 -12.38 8.73 21.69
C VAL A 58 -13.28 7.76 22.46
N ASP A 59 -12.70 6.69 23.03
CA ASP A 59 -13.43 5.58 23.67
C ASP A 59 -14.42 4.89 22.71
N ALA A 60 -13.92 4.57 21.52
CA ALA A 60 -14.67 3.89 20.44
C ALA A 60 -14.03 2.52 20.14
N PRO A 61 -14.22 1.51 21.01
CA PRO A 61 -13.58 0.20 20.89
C PRO A 61 -13.92 -0.52 19.58
N GLU A 62 -15.10 -0.31 19.02
CA GLU A 62 -15.51 -0.87 17.74
C GLU A 62 -14.66 -0.38 16.56
N ILE A 63 -14.05 0.81 16.68
CA ILE A 63 -13.16 1.37 15.65
C ILE A 63 -11.73 0.86 15.86
N VAL A 64 -11.35 0.54 17.10
CA VAL A 64 -10.04 -0.07 17.41
C VAL A 64 -9.86 -1.39 16.66
N ASP A 65 -10.89 -2.24 16.63
CA ASP A 65 -10.86 -3.50 15.89
C ASP A 65 -10.65 -3.26 14.38
N ILE A 66 -11.24 -2.22 13.82
CA ILE A 66 -11.04 -1.86 12.40
C ILE A 66 -9.60 -1.42 12.16
N ALA A 67 -9.04 -0.58 13.03
CA ALA A 67 -7.67 -0.10 12.91
C ALA A 67 -6.65 -1.25 13.07
N TYR A 68 -6.86 -2.12 14.05
CA TYR A 68 -5.96 -3.22 14.33
C TYR A 68 -6.10 -4.37 13.32
N ASP A 69 -7.29 -4.94 13.16
CA ASP A 69 -7.47 -6.11 12.29
C ASP A 69 -7.54 -5.72 10.81
N GLY A 70 -8.12 -4.57 10.49
CA GLY A 70 -8.26 -4.09 9.12
C GLY A 70 -6.99 -3.42 8.60
N TYR A 71 -6.60 -2.31 9.22
CA TYR A 71 -5.51 -1.47 8.68
C TYR A 71 -4.13 -2.02 9.00
N LEU A 72 -3.89 -2.54 10.21
CA LEU A 72 -2.58 -3.07 10.56
C LEU A 72 -2.40 -4.50 10.01
N LEU A 73 -3.18 -5.46 10.53
CA LEU A 73 -3.01 -6.87 10.17
C LEU A 73 -3.55 -7.19 8.78
N GLY A 74 -4.72 -6.68 8.44
CA GLY A 74 -5.39 -6.95 7.17
C GLY A 74 -4.61 -6.45 5.97
N HIS A 75 -4.06 -5.23 6.05
CA HIS A 75 -3.19 -4.67 5.01
C HIS A 75 -1.97 -5.55 4.75
N ALA A 76 -1.21 -5.86 5.80
CA ALA A 76 -0.01 -6.68 5.69
C ALA A 76 -0.32 -8.10 5.19
N ARG A 77 -1.41 -8.71 5.66
CA ARG A 77 -1.86 -10.04 5.21
C ARG A 77 -2.23 -10.04 3.73
N TRP A 78 -2.96 -9.02 3.26
CA TRP A 78 -3.38 -8.93 1.86
C TRP A 78 -2.18 -8.90 0.89
N PHE A 79 -1.07 -8.24 1.27
CA PHE A 79 0.18 -8.29 0.49
C PHE A 79 0.85 -9.67 0.45
N GLY A 80 0.52 -10.57 1.38
CA GLY A 80 0.90 -11.98 1.33
C GLY A 80 0.00 -12.84 0.44
N GLU A 81 -1.18 -12.35 0.05
CA GLU A 81 -2.12 -13.05 -0.83
C GLU A 81 -1.76 -12.89 -2.31
N ARG A 82 -2.50 -13.58 -3.18
CA ARG A 82 -2.25 -13.61 -4.63
C ARG A 82 -2.22 -12.20 -5.24
N ASP A 83 -3.26 -11.41 -5.01
CA ASP A 83 -3.43 -10.12 -5.68
C ASP A 83 -2.41 -9.09 -5.17
N GLY A 84 -2.12 -9.10 -3.86
CA GLY A 84 -1.08 -8.24 -3.28
C GLY A 84 0.31 -8.57 -3.82
N ARG A 85 0.66 -9.86 -3.93
CA ARG A 85 1.92 -10.29 -4.57
C ARG A 85 1.98 -9.90 -6.04
N GLN A 86 0.86 -10.04 -6.77
CA GLN A 86 0.76 -9.62 -8.16
C GLN A 86 1.00 -8.12 -8.33
N LEU A 87 0.49 -7.28 -7.42
CA LEU A 87 0.75 -5.84 -7.44
C LEU A 87 2.24 -5.54 -7.24
N LEU A 88 2.91 -6.19 -6.28
CA LEU A 88 4.34 -6.01 -6.04
C LEU A 88 5.19 -6.42 -7.25
N ASP A 89 4.84 -7.55 -7.88
CA ASP A 89 5.51 -8.02 -9.10
C ASP A 89 5.30 -7.04 -10.26
N TRP A 90 4.07 -6.52 -10.41
CA TRP A 90 3.76 -5.52 -11.43
C TRP A 90 4.55 -4.22 -11.24
N LEU A 91 4.67 -3.70 -10.01
CA LEU A 91 5.49 -2.51 -9.71
C LEU A 91 6.97 -2.75 -10.06
N ALA A 92 7.51 -3.92 -9.70
CA ALA A 92 8.89 -4.28 -10.05
C ALA A 92 9.09 -4.38 -11.58
N GLN A 93 8.09 -4.88 -12.32
CA GLN A 93 8.13 -4.94 -13.79
C GLN A 93 8.03 -3.55 -14.42
N ARG A 94 7.13 -2.70 -13.93
CA ARG A 94 6.97 -1.30 -14.37
C ARG A 94 8.31 -0.56 -14.32
N ARG A 95 9.04 -0.65 -13.21
CA ARG A 95 10.35 0.01 -13.07
C ARG A 95 11.37 -0.49 -14.07
N ARG A 96 11.39 -1.79 -14.39
CA ARG A 96 12.31 -2.33 -15.41
C ARG A 96 11.93 -1.84 -16.82
N ALA A 97 10.65 -1.79 -17.14
CA ALA A 97 10.16 -1.32 -18.44
C ALA A 97 10.52 0.16 -18.68
N GLY A 98 10.35 1.01 -17.66
CA GLY A 98 10.75 2.43 -17.74
C GLY A 98 12.24 2.67 -18.01
N ARG A 99 13.11 1.69 -17.70
CA ARG A 99 14.56 1.76 -17.97
C ARG A 99 14.95 1.31 -19.38
N GLY A 100 14.09 0.54 -20.06
CA GLY A 100 14.36 0.03 -21.41
C GLY A 100 13.93 0.97 -22.53
N GLY A 101 13.21 2.04 -22.21
CA GLY A 101 12.74 3.07 -23.14
C GLY A 101 13.47 4.42 -23.03
N ALA A 102 14.55 4.49 -22.24
CA ALA A 102 15.40 5.67 -22.06
C ALA A 102 16.72 5.53 -22.82
#